data_AF-A0A944S1G4-F1
#
_entry.id   AF-A0A944S1G4-F1
#
_cell.length_a   1.000
_cell.length_b   1.000
_cell.length_c   1.000
_cell.angle_alpha   90.00
_cell.angle_beta   90.00
_cell.angle_gamma   90.00
#
_symmetry.space_group_name_H-M   'P 1'
#
loop_
_entity.id
_entity.type
_entity.pdbx_description
1 polymer ?
#
loop_
_entity_poly.entity_id
_entity_poly.type
_entity_poly.pdbx_seq_one_letter_code
_entity_poly.pdbx_strand_id
1 'polypeptide(L)'
;MVTLNRLKACGWTWALLAMWTLSIPQAVAADVAAELDSLRVQASWGELAFGNGQIRQVKVDAVEDGQVMLTEVIGALHVRPATYSLNEVQSVRVLGPRRIQPRMSPRQGATSLPLVLGMELLIPGAGYFQMGEGGKGLRILLASAALGATAMASGEDTAAAWIPLGVWLKLYSLGHLADEVRADQALQDARTRRLSASLMAPVSSTPTVLALRWHR
;
A
#
# COMPACT_ATOMS: atom_id res chain seq x y z
N MET A 1 39.01 -56.09 32.76
CA MET A 1 38.69 -55.39 31.50
C MET A 1 37.72 -54.26 31.85
N VAL A 2 38.23 -53.03 31.77
CA VAL A 2 37.67 -51.68 31.95
C VAL A 2 36.31 -51.50 32.65
N THR A 3 36.37 -50.95 33.86
CA THR A 3 35.32 -50.19 34.56
C THR A 3 35.01 -48.88 33.83
N LEU A 4 33.73 -48.55 33.60
CA LEU A 4 33.31 -47.19 33.25
C LEU A 4 32.29 -46.68 34.28
N ASN A 5 32.81 -45.79 35.12
CA ASN A 5 32.14 -45.07 36.18
C ASN A 5 31.00 -44.19 35.67
N ARG A 6 29.93 -44.14 36.47
CA ARG A 6 28.90 -43.11 36.42
C ARG A 6 29.53 -41.72 36.61
N LEU A 7 29.59 -40.94 35.55
CA LEU A 7 29.83 -39.50 35.65
C LEU A 7 28.49 -38.78 35.87
N LYS A 8 28.31 -38.31 37.10
CA LYS A 8 27.34 -37.27 37.45
C LYS A 8 27.78 -35.97 36.75
N ALA A 9 27.17 -35.64 35.62
CA ALA A 9 27.21 -34.29 35.05
C ALA A 9 25.83 -33.67 35.30
N CYS A 10 25.63 -33.04 36.46
CA CYS A 10 25.82 -31.61 36.68
C CYS A 10 24.89 -30.78 35.78
N GLY A 11 23.65 -30.56 36.26
CA GLY A 11 22.59 -29.81 35.59
C GLY A 11 22.84 -28.30 35.45
N TRP A 12 24.10 -27.86 35.51
CA TRP A 12 24.50 -26.47 35.36
C TRP A 12 24.91 -26.13 33.92
N THR A 13 25.22 -27.13 33.10
CA THR A 13 25.55 -26.93 31.67
C THR A 13 24.33 -26.50 30.85
N TRP A 14 23.12 -26.93 31.23
CA TRP A 14 21.89 -26.46 30.58
C TRP A 14 21.50 -25.04 31.00
N ALA A 15 21.84 -24.62 32.23
CA ALA A 15 21.56 -23.25 32.70
C ALA A 15 22.48 -22.21 32.03
N LEU A 16 23.76 -22.55 31.81
CA LEU A 16 24.70 -21.67 31.11
C LEU A 16 24.41 -21.56 29.60
N LEU A 17 23.88 -22.62 28.97
CA LEU A 17 23.47 -22.57 27.57
C LEU A 17 22.14 -21.83 27.36
N ALA A 18 21.27 -21.81 28.38
CA ALA A 18 20.03 -21.02 28.37
C ALA A 18 20.24 -19.53 28.75
N MET A 19 21.33 -19.19 29.44
CA MET A 19 21.69 -17.80 29.76
C MET A 19 22.41 -17.06 28.62
N TRP A 20 22.86 -17.75 27.57
CA TRP A 20 23.57 -17.13 26.44
C TRP A 20 22.66 -16.67 25.29
N THR A 21 21.35 -16.90 25.34
CA THR A 21 20.42 -16.50 24.26
C THR A 21 19.57 -15.27 24.57
N LEU A 22 19.71 -14.66 25.75
CA LEU A 22 19.03 -13.41 26.09
C LEU A 22 20.02 -12.37 26.60
N SER A 23 20.90 -11.90 25.72
CA SER A 23 21.55 -10.61 25.93
C SER A 23 22.00 -10.02 24.59
N ILE A 24 21.35 -8.91 24.26
CA ILE A 24 21.73 -7.85 23.30
C ILE A 24 21.19 -8.08 21.86
N PRO A 25 20.49 -7.09 21.27
CA PRO A 25 20.80 -5.67 21.40
C PRO A 25 19.60 -4.74 21.69
N GLN A 26 19.47 -4.30 22.94
CA GLN A 26 18.77 -3.03 23.21
C GLN A 26 19.52 -1.83 22.59
N ALA A 27 20.84 -1.94 22.35
CA ALA A 27 21.64 -0.89 21.72
C ALA A 27 21.28 -0.67 20.23
N VAL A 28 21.13 -1.74 19.44
CA VAL A 28 20.75 -1.64 18.01
C VAL A 28 19.32 -1.13 17.86
N ALA A 29 18.39 -1.52 18.76
CA ALA A 29 17.04 -0.97 18.76
C ALA A 29 17.01 0.53 19.10
N ALA A 30 17.88 0.99 20.01
CA ALA A 30 18.02 2.41 20.34
C ALA A 30 18.63 3.22 19.18
N ASP A 31 19.65 2.68 18.51
CA ASP A 31 20.27 3.33 17.34
C ASP A 31 19.29 3.43 16.16
N VAL A 32 18.53 2.36 15.88
CA VAL A 32 17.48 2.35 14.85
C VAL A 32 16.34 3.31 15.20
N ALA A 33 15.92 3.38 16.47
CA ALA A 33 14.93 4.35 16.91
C ALA A 33 15.40 5.79 16.73
N ALA A 34 16.67 6.08 17.01
CA ALA A 34 17.27 7.40 16.80
C ALA A 34 17.36 7.76 15.31
N GLU A 35 17.71 6.81 14.45
CA GLU A 35 17.71 7.02 12.99
C GLU A 35 16.30 7.25 12.43
N LEU A 36 15.30 6.51 12.90
CA LEU A 36 13.89 6.72 12.52
C LEU A 36 13.35 8.06 13.01
N ASP A 37 13.70 8.49 14.22
CA ASP A 37 13.33 9.81 14.72
C ASP A 37 14.03 10.91 13.92
N SER A 38 15.27 10.69 13.49
CA SER A 38 15.98 11.62 12.59
C SER A 38 15.28 11.74 11.23
N LEU A 39 14.78 10.64 10.66
CA LEU A 39 13.97 10.64 9.43
C LEU A 39 12.67 11.43 9.61
N ARG A 40 12.01 11.27 10.76
CA ARG A 40 10.80 12.01 11.12
C ARG A 40 11.08 13.51 11.21
N VAL A 41 12.09 13.91 11.98
CA VAL A 41 12.47 15.31 12.20
C VAL A 41 12.89 15.99 10.90
N GLN A 42 13.62 15.29 10.04
CA GLN A 42 14.05 15.81 8.73
C GLN A 42 12.96 15.71 7.65
N ALA A 43 11.79 15.15 7.99
CA ALA A 43 10.69 14.88 7.06
C ALA A 43 11.13 14.18 5.76
N SER A 44 12.13 13.31 5.86
CA SER A 44 12.80 12.68 4.72
C SER A 44 12.29 11.26 4.48
N TRP A 45 12.50 10.77 3.26
CA TRP A 45 12.18 9.39 2.92
C TRP A 45 13.29 8.46 3.39
N GLY A 46 12.89 7.31 3.93
CA GLY A 46 13.78 6.24 4.34
C GLY A 46 13.46 4.93 3.64
N GLU A 47 14.41 4.02 3.67
CA GLU A 47 14.27 2.62 3.29
C GLU A 47 14.52 1.77 4.53
N LEU A 48 13.56 0.92 4.89
CA LEU A 48 13.65 0.00 6.01
C LEU A 48 13.87 -1.41 5.51
N ALA A 49 14.89 -2.08 6.04
CA ALA A 49 15.03 -3.52 5.92
C ALA A 49 14.50 -4.18 7.18
N PHE A 50 13.63 -5.17 7.01
CA PHE A 50 13.04 -5.95 8.09
C PHE A 50 13.79 -7.26 8.28
N GLY A 51 13.72 -7.85 9.48
CA GLY A 51 14.37 -9.13 9.78
C GLY A 51 13.92 -10.32 8.91
N ASN A 52 12.79 -10.19 8.21
CA ASN A 52 12.31 -11.15 7.22
C ASN A 52 12.91 -10.95 5.81
N GLY A 53 13.87 -10.03 5.66
CA GLY A 53 14.52 -9.69 4.39
C GLY A 53 13.71 -8.78 3.47
N GLN A 54 12.52 -8.33 3.88
CA GLN A 54 11.74 -7.36 3.10
C GLN A 54 12.35 -5.97 3.21
N ILE A 55 12.30 -5.23 2.11
CA ILE A 55 12.74 -3.84 2.04
C ILE A 55 11.55 -2.97 1.66
N ARG A 56 11.30 -1.90 2.43
CA ARG A 56 10.18 -0.97 2.22
C ARG A 56 10.67 0.46 2.19
N GLN A 57 10.18 1.23 1.23
CA GLN A 57 10.35 2.69 1.23
C GLN A 57 9.24 3.31 2.07
N VAL A 58 9.61 4.12 3.04
CA VAL A 58 8.69 4.64 4.05
C VAL A 58 8.94 6.10 4.33
N LYS A 59 7.90 6.75 4.83
CA LYS A 59 8.00 8.03 5.55
C LYS A 59 7.59 7.79 7.00
N VAL A 60 8.43 8.19 7.94
CA VAL A 60 8.15 8.00 9.37
C VAL A 60 7.22 9.11 9.85
N ASP A 61 6.08 8.74 10.43
CA ASP A 61 5.08 9.68 10.94
C ASP A 61 5.23 9.87 12.46
N ALA A 62 5.39 8.77 13.21
CA ALA A 62 5.63 8.80 14.65
C ALA A 62 6.44 7.58 15.11
N VAL A 63 7.19 7.75 16.21
CA VAL A 63 7.89 6.67 16.90
C VAL A 63 7.46 6.74 18.37
N GLU A 64 6.72 5.74 18.84
CA GLU A 64 6.11 5.71 20.17
C GLU A 64 6.24 4.30 20.76
N ASP A 65 6.62 4.20 22.04
CA ASP A 65 6.55 2.98 22.88
C ASP A 65 6.96 1.66 22.20
N GLY A 66 8.11 1.62 21.51
CA GLY A 66 8.58 0.38 20.87
C GLY A 66 7.98 0.12 19.48
N GLN A 67 7.17 1.04 18.96
CA GLN A 67 6.48 0.97 17.68
C GLN A 67 6.81 2.17 16.80
N VAL A 68 6.70 1.94 15.49
CA VAL A 68 6.93 2.95 14.45
C VAL A 68 5.67 3.03 13.62
N MET A 69 5.04 4.19 13.64
CA MET A 69 3.97 4.54 12.71
C MET A 69 4.61 5.17 11.48
N LEU A 70 4.39 4.54 10.34
CA LEU A 70 4.99 4.94 9.09
C LEU A 70 4.02 4.80 7.93
N THR A 71 4.28 5.60 6.92
CA THR A 71 3.57 5.57 5.67
C THR A 71 4.45 4.81 4.68
N GLU A 72 4.10 3.55 4.42
CA GLU A 72 4.83 2.68 3.49
C GLU A 72 4.31 2.82 2.05
N VAL A 73 5.22 2.66 1.08
CA VAL A 73 4.86 2.60 -0.34
C VAL A 73 4.67 1.14 -0.75
N ILE A 74 3.48 0.81 -1.23
CA ILE A 74 3.12 -0.51 -1.76
C ILE A 74 3.05 -0.42 -3.29
N GLY A 75 4.02 -1.05 -3.97
CA GLY A 75 4.08 -1.06 -5.42
C GLY A 75 4.51 0.29 -6.02
N ALA A 76 4.18 0.52 -7.29
CA ALA A 76 4.68 1.68 -8.03
C ALA A 76 4.08 3.02 -7.57
N LEU A 77 2.86 2.99 -7.00
CA LEU A 77 2.03 4.19 -6.78
C LEU A 77 1.16 4.19 -5.51
N HIS A 78 1.04 3.09 -4.78
CA HIS A 78 0.16 3.06 -3.60
C HIS A 78 0.95 3.38 -2.34
N VAL A 79 0.28 4.05 -1.42
CA VAL A 79 0.80 4.42 -0.12
C VAL A 79 -0.20 3.96 0.92
N ARG A 80 0.30 3.37 2.00
CA ARG A 80 -0.52 2.82 3.07
C ARG A 80 0.07 3.21 4.43
N PRO A 81 -0.75 3.66 5.40
CA PRO A 81 -0.31 3.76 6.78
C PRO A 81 -0.13 2.37 7.38
N ALA A 82 1.00 2.15 8.03
CA ALA A 82 1.34 0.91 8.69
C ALA A 82 2.05 1.17 10.02
N THR A 83 1.88 0.26 10.95
CA THR A 83 2.53 0.29 12.26
C THR A 83 3.35 -0.97 12.40
N TYR A 84 4.64 -0.81 12.70
CA TYR A 84 5.58 -1.90 12.88
C TYR A 84 6.21 -1.85 14.26
N SER A 85 6.63 -3.00 14.79
CA SER A 85 7.45 -3.01 15.99
C SER A 85 8.89 -2.63 15.65
N LEU A 86 9.54 -1.83 16.50
CA LEU A 86 10.96 -1.47 16.34
C LEU A 86 11.86 -2.71 16.26
N ASN A 87 11.48 -3.81 16.92
CA ASN A 87 12.23 -5.06 16.92
C ASN A 87 12.22 -5.78 15.56
N GLU A 88 11.29 -5.43 14.68
CA GLU A 88 11.20 -6.01 13.32
C GLU A 88 12.10 -5.28 12.33
N VAL A 89 12.52 -4.05 12.65
CA VAL A 89 13.35 -3.20 11.80
C VAL A 89 14.82 -3.52 12.05
N GLN A 90 15.49 -4.03 11.03
CA GLN A 90 16.90 -4.45 11.12
C GLN A 90 17.86 -3.33 10.73
N SER A 91 17.51 -2.52 9.73
CA SER A 91 18.34 -1.37 9.32
C SER A 91 17.52 -0.29 8.65
N VAL A 92 17.98 0.95 8.79
CA VAL A 92 17.37 2.15 8.21
C VAL A 92 18.37 2.79 7.24
N ARG A 93 17.91 3.20 6.07
CA ARG A 93 18.73 3.95 5.11
C ARG A 93 18.02 5.22 4.69
N VAL A 94 18.70 6.36 4.80
CA VAL A 94 18.15 7.66 4.39
C VAL A 94 18.21 7.80 2.85
N LEU A 95 17.07 8.05 2.21
CA LEU A 95 16.97 8.33 0.77
C LEU A 95 16.97 9.83 0.47
N GLY A 96 16.67 10.68 1.46
CA GLY A 96 16.72 12.14 1.36
C GLY A 96 15.34 12.83 1.28
N PRO A 97 15.29 14.16 1.08
CA PRO A 97 14.06 14.97 1.21
C PRO A 97 13.09 14.80 0.03
N ARG A 98 13.55 14.29 -1.12
CA ARG A 98 12.71 14.03 -2.29
C ARG A 98 12.99 12.65 -2.83
N ARG A 99 11.99 11.77 -2.75
CA ARG A 99 11.95 10.56 -3.59
C ARG A 99 11.98 11.02 -5.04
N ILE A 100 12.71 10.29 -5.91
CA ILE A 100 12.53 10.37 -7.36
C ILE A 100 11.02 10.34 -7.58
N GLN A 101 10.47 11.43 -8.11
CA GLN A 101 9.02 11.58 -8.27
C GLN A 101 8.53 10.30 -8.96
N PRO A 102 7.46 9.65 -8.46
CA PRO A 102 6.75 8.72 -9.32
C PRO A 102 6.53 9.49 -10.62
N ARG A 103 6.99 8.94 -11.75
CA ARG A 103 6.60 9.44 -13.06
C ARG A 103 5.09 9.17 -13.14
N MET A 104 4.29 9.99 -12.48
CA MET A 104 2.87 10.08 -12.73
C MET A 104 2.80 10.62 -14.15
N SER A 105 2.21 9.83 -15.05
CA SER A 105 1.82 10.35 -16.35
C SER A 105 1.03 11.64 -16.10
N PRO A 106 1.49 12.80 -16.57
CA PRO A 106 0.73 14.04 -16.46
C PRO A 106 -0.59 13.80 -17.20
N ARG A 107 -1.72 13.83 -16.48
CA ARG A 107 -3.06 13.39 -16.91
C ARG A 107 -3.21 11.86 -17.05
N GLN A 108 -3.73 11.21 -16.02
CA GLN A 108 -4.91 10.38 -16.29
C GLN A 108 -6.02 11.38 -16.60
N GLY A 109 -6.46 11.43 -17.87
CA GLY A 109 -7.56 12.33 -18.26
C GLY A 109 -8.75 12.03 -17.36
N ALA A 110 -9.41 13.07 -16.85
CA ALA A 110 -10.59 12.93 -16.00
C ALA A 110 -11.54 11.93 -16.65
N THR A 111 -11.81 10.82 -15.96
CA THR A 111 -12.58 9.74 -16.54
C THR A 111 -14.00 10.23 -16.78
N SER A 112 -14.42 10.25 -18.04
CA SER A 112 -15.73 10.76 -18.42
C SER A 112 -16.79 9.71 -18.10
N LEU A 113 -17.61 10.02 -17.09
CA LEU A 113 -18.78 9.21 -16.69
C LEU A 113 -19.64 8.74 -17.88
N PRO A 114 -20.04 9.60 -18.85
CA PRO A 114 -20.87 9.13 -19.96
C PRO A 114 -20.16 8.12 -20.88
N LEU A 115 -18.84 8.26 -21.06
CA LEU A 115 -18.07 7.34 -21.88
C LEU A 115 -17.99 5.96 -21.23
N VAL A 116 -17.63 5.93 -19.95
CA VAL A 116 -17.47 4.69 -19.19
C VAL A 116 -18.79 3.94 -19.04
N LEU A 117 -19.89 4.65 -18.76
CA LEU A 117 -21.22 4.06 -18.73
C LEU A 117 -21.68 3.61 -20.12
N GLY A 118 -21.36 4.37 -21.17
CA GLY A 118 -21.65 3.98 -22.55
C GLY A 118 -20.94 2.69 -22.97
N MET A 119 -19.67 2.55 -22.60
CA MET A 119 -18.92 1.31 -22.85
C MET A 119 -19.50 0.13 -22.09
N GLU A 120 -19.81 0.30 -20.80
CA GLU A 120 -20.46 -0.74 -20.00
C GLU A 120 -21.84 -1.12 -20.56
N LEU A 121 -22.59 -0.16 -21.13
CA LEU A 121 -23.87 -0.42 -21.77
C LEU A 121 -23.71 -1.28 -23.03
N LEU A 122 -22.75 -0.96 -23.89
CA LEU A 122 -22.49 -1.68 -25.14
C LEU A 122 -21.94 -3.09 -24.89
N ILE A 123 -20.91 -3.20 -24.05
CA ILE A 123 -20.20 -4.44 -23.79
C ILE A 123 -20.11 -4.63 -22.27
N PRO A 124 -20.74 -5.67 -21.69
CA PRO A 124 -20.65 -5.94 -20.26
C PRO A 124 -19.18 -6.05 -19.81
N GLY A 125 -18.79 -5.25 -18.81
CA GLY A 125 -17.43 -5.20 -18.29
C GLY A 125 -16.48 -4.21 -18.99
N ALA A 126 -16.83 -3.65 -20.16
CA ALA A 126 -15.94 -2.73 -20.90
C ALA A 126 -15.70 -1.40 -20.18
N GLY A 127 -16.68 -0.91 -19.43
CA GLY A 127 -16.51 0.30 -18.63
C GLY A 127 -15.47 0.13 -17.51
N TYR A 128 -15.42 -1.05 -16.91
CA TYR A 128 -14.42 -1.39 -15.89
C TYR A 128 -13.01 -1.55 -16.49
N PHE A 129 -12.89 -2.12 -17.69
CA PHE A 129 -11.60 -2.14 -18.38
C PHE A 129 -11.08 -0.73 -18.69
N GLN A 130 -11.98 0.19 -19.04
CA GLN A 130 -11.62 1.59 -19.26
C GLN A 130 -11.18 2.31 -17.96
N MET A 131 -11.71 1.89 -16.81
CA MET A 131 -11.26 2.33 -15.49
C MET A 131 -9.95 1.69 -15.01
N GLY A 132 -9.38 0.75 -15.77
CA GLY A 132 -8.20 -0.02 -15.34
C GLY A 132 -8.53 -1.14 -14.35
N GLU A 133 -9.82 -1.38 -14.06
CA GLU A 133 -10.34 -2.39 -13.13
C GLU A 133 -10.60 -3.73 -13.84
N GLY A 134 -9.57 -4.24 -14.54
CA GLY A 134 -9.72 -5.39 -15.44
C GLY A 134 -10.22 -6.67 -14.77
N GLY A 135 -9.93 -6.87 -13.48
CA GLY A 135 -10.46 -8.00 -12.72
C GLY A 135 -11.98 -7.94 -12.53
N LYS A 136 -12.53 -6.76 -12.26
CA LYS A 136 -13.99 -6.54 -12.13
C LYS A 136 -14.66 -6.65 -13.50
N GLY A 137 -14.07 -6.04 -14.52
CA GLY A 137 -14.54 -6.12 -15.91
C GLY A 137 -14.63 -7.56 -16.42
N LEU A 138 -13.59 -8.36 -16.19
CA LEU A 138 -13.58 -9.78 -16.57
C LEU A 138 -14.68 -10.58 -15.87
N ARG A 139 -14.92 -10.34 -14.57
CA ARG A 139 -15.98 -11.03 -13.83
C ARG A 139 -17.36 -10.72 -14.38
N ILE A 140 -17.65 -9.46 -14.70
CA ILE A 140 -18.94 -9.04 -15.26
C ILE A 140 -19.13 -9.61 -16.66
N LEU A 141 -18.07 -9.60 -17.48
CA LEU A 141 -18.08 -10.20 -18.81
C LEU A 141 -18.33 -11.72 -18.74
N LEU A 142 -17.63 -12.44 -17.86
CA LEU A 142 -17.83 -13.88 -17.66
C LEU A 142 -19.22 -14.20 -17.11
N ALA A 143 -19.72 -13.42 -16.15
CA ALA A 143 -21.06 -13.61 -15.60
C ALA A 143 -22.14 -13.39 -16.67
N SER A 144 -21.99 -12.35 -17.49
CA SER A 144 -22.91 -12.07 -18.60
C SER A 144 -22.87 -13.16 -19.67
N ALA A 145 -21.67 -13.66 -20.00
CA ALA A 145 -21.50 -14.76 -20.93
C ALA A 145 -22.12 -16.06 -20.42
N ALA A 146 -21.92 -16.37 -19.13
CA ALA A 146 -22.51 -17.53 -18.48
C ALA A 146 -24.04 -17.46 -18.47
N LEU A 147 -24.62 -16.29 -18.14
CA LEU A 147 -26.07 -16.09 -18.19
C LEU A 147 -26.63 -16.24 -19.61
N GLY A 148 -25.98 -15.65 -20.61
CA GLY A 148 -26.37 -15.80 -22.01
C GLY A 148 -26.30 -17.25 -22.48
N ALA A 149 -25.20 -17.95 -22.18
CA ALA A 149 -25.04 -19.37 -22.51
C ALA A 149 -26.10 -20.25 -21.82
N THR A 150 -26.40 -19.96 -20.55
CA THR A 150 -27.43 -20.69 -19.79
C THR A 150 -28.82 -20.42 -20.35
N ALA A 151 -29.13 -19.17 -20.71
CA ALA A 151 -30.39 -18.82 -21.33
C ALA A 151 -30.56 -19.49 -22.71
N MET A 152 -29.49 -19.60 -23.50
CA MET A 152 -29.53 -20.31 -24.80
C MET A 152 -29.65 -21.83 -24.63
N ALA A 153 -29.03 -22.39 -23.59
CA ALA A 153 -29.09 -23.82 -23.29
C ALA A 153 -30.43 -24.22 -22.66
N SER A 154 -31.08 -23.30 -21.95
CA SER A 154 -32.43 -23.48 -21.42
C SER A 154 -33.41 -23.27 -22.58
N GLY A 155 -34.18 -24.30 -22.94
CA GLY A 155 -35.11 -24.26 -24.07
C GLY A 155 -36.05 -23.03 -24.06
N GLU A 156 -36.71 -22.77 -25.19
CA GLU A 156 -37.40 -21.52 -25.53
C GLU A 156 -38.26 -20.92 -24.39
N ASP A 157 -39.04 -21.75 -23.69
CA ASP A 157 -39.90 -21.31 -22.57
C ASP A 157 -39.14 -20.93 -21.29
N THR A 158 -37.94 -21.49 -21.10
CA THR A 158 -37.09 -21.29 -19.91
C THR A 158 -36.03 -20.22 -20.09
N ALA A 159 -35.68 -19.86 -21.33
CA ALA A 159 -34.77 -18.76 -21.64
C ALA A 159 -35.25 -17.42 -21.08
N ALA A 160 -36.57 -17.17 -21.15
CA ALA A 160 -37.19 -15.96 -20.64
C ALA A 160 -37.03 -15.79 -19.13
N ALA A 161 -36.88 -16.88 -18.36
CA ALA A 161 -36.68 -16.83 -16.91
C ALA A 161 -35.32 -16.21 -16.52
N TRP A 162 -34.35 -16.19 -17.44
CA TRP A 162 -33.02 -15.61 -17.21
C TRP A 162 -32.94 -14.13 -17.53
N ILE A 163 -33.92 -13.58 -18.28
CA ILE A 163 -33.95 -12.16 -18.67
C ILE A 163 -33.94 -11.23 -17.45
N PRO A 164 -34.78 -11.43 -16.41
CA PRO A 164 -34.74 -10.57 -15.22
C PRO A 164 -33.37 -10.55 -14.55
N LEU A 165 -32.69 -11.70 -14.50
CA LEU A 165 -31.37 -11.81 -13.88
C LEU A 165 -30.30 -11.06 -14.69
N GLY A 166 -30.35 -11.15 -16.02
CA GLY A 166 -29.47 -10.37 -16.90
C GLY A 166 -29.70 -8.87 -16.77
N VAL A 167 -30.96 -8.44 -16.68
CA VAL A 167 -31.32 -7.02 -16.44
C VAL A 167 -30.79 -6.55 -15.08
N TRP A 168 -30.97 -7.33 -14.02
CA TRP A 168 -30.44 -7.01 -12.70
C TRP A 168 -28.91 -6.90 -12.69
N LEU A 169 -28.20 -7.85 -13.31
CA LEU A 169 -26.75 -7.81 -13.44
C LEU A 169 -26.29 -6.53 -14.14
N LYS A 170 -27.00 -6.13 -15.21
CA LYS A 170 -26.69 -4.93 -15.98
C LYS A 170 -26.94 -3.64 -15.18
N LEU A 171 -28.06 -3.54 -14.47
CA LEU A 171 -28.36 -2.39 -13.62
C LEU A 171 -27.34 -2.28 -12.47
N TYR A 172 -27.00 -3.41 -11.86
CA TYR A 172 -25.96 -3.47 -10.85
C TYR A 172 -24.61 -3.01 -11.40
N SER A 173 -24.19 -3.52 -12.57
CA SER A 173 -22.89 -3.17 -13.15
C SER A 173 -22.80 -1.68 -13.48
N LEU A 174 -23.86 -1.08 -14.01
CA LEU A 174 -23.95 0.35 -14.31
C LEU A 174 -23.98 1.22 -13.04
N GLY A 175 -24.78 0.85 -12.05
CA GLY A 175 -24.89 1.60 -10.80
C GLY A 175 -23.59 1.60 -10.02
N HIS A 176 -22.98 0.41 -9.87
CA HIS A 176 -21.70 0.27 -9.19
C HIS A 176 -20.58 1.04 -9.91
N LEU A 177 -20.53 0.96 -11.25
CA LEU A 177 -19.55 1.70 -12.03
C LEU A 177 -19.74 3.21 -11.92
N ALA A 178 -20.99 3.70 -11.93
CA ALA A 178 -21.29 5.11 -11.74
C ALA A 178 -20.78 5.62 -10.38
N ASP A 179 -20.96 4.83 -9.33
CA ASP A 179 -20.49 5.18 -7.99
C ASP A 179 -18.96 5.19 -7.91
N GLU A 180 -18.27 4.23 -8.53
CA GLU A 180 -16.80 4.22 -8.59
C GLU A 180 -16.26 5.45 -9.34
N VAL A 181 -16.85 5.79 -10.49
CA VAL A 181 -16.46 6.99 -11.26
C VAL A 181 -16.67 8.25 -10.43
N ARG A 182 -17.81 8.37 -9.74
CA ARG A 182 -18.13 9.55 -8.91
C ARG A 182 -17.18 9.66 -7.71
N ALA A 183 -16.84 8.53 -7.09
CA ALA A 183 -15.88 8.49 -5.99
C ALA A 183 -14.49 8.94 -6.46
N ASP A 184 -14.03 8.47 -7.62
CA ASP A 184 -12.74 8.89 -8.17
C ASP A 184 -12.72 10.38 -8.53
N GLN A 185 -13.77 10.88 -9.18
CA GLN A 185 -13.93 12.31 -9.48
C GLN A 185 -13.92 13.17 -8.21
N ALA A 186 -14.64 12.76 -7.16
CA ALA A 186 -14.65 13.48 -5.87
C ALA A 186 -13.26 13.51 -5.20
N LEU A 187 -12.48 12.44 -5.30
CA LEU A 187 -11.10 12.38 -4.81
C LEU A 187 -10.19 13.32 -5.62
N GLN A 188 -10.34 13.35 -6.93
CA GLN A 188 -9.60 14.27 -7.81
C GLN A 188 -9.91 15.73 -7.48
N ASP A 189 -11.19 16.07 -7.29
CA ASP A 189 -11.64 17.41 -6.91
C ASP A 189 -11.14 17.84 -5.52
N ALA A 190 -11.17 16.93 -4.54
CA ALA A 190 -10.62 17.21 -3.22
C ALA A 190 -9.11 17.45 -3.29
N ARG A 191 -8.39 16.70 -4.14
CA ARG A 191 -6.95 16.85 -4.35
C ARG A 191 -6.61 18.15 -5.06
N THR A 192 -7.33 18.53 -6.12
CA THR A 192 -7.12 19.81 -6.83
C THR A 192 -7.34 20.98 -5.88
N ARG A 193 -8.41 20.98 -5.08
CA ARG A 193 -8.66 22.00 -4.05
C ARG A 193 -7.52 22.11 -3.03
N ARG A 194 -6.98 20.99 -2.54
CA ARG A 194 -5.83 21.00 -1.62
C ARG A 194 -4.56 21.58 -2.26
N LEU A 195 -4.29 21.23 -3.51
CA LEU A 195 -3.14 21.77 -4.25
C LEU A 195 -3.31 23.28 -4.48
N SER A 196 -4.49 23.74 -4.91
CA SER A 196 -4.80 25.16 -5.05
C SER A 196 -4.65 25.91 -3.73
N ALA A 197 -5.14 25.35 -2.61
CA ALA A 197 -4.97 25.93 -1.28
C ALA A 197 -3.50 26.01 -0.85
N SER A 198 -2.69 24.99 -1.16
CA SER A 198 -1.25 25.00 -0.86
C SER A 198 -0.47 26.04 -1.67
N LEU A 199 -0.92 26.34 -2.90
CA LEU A 199 -0.34 27.38 -3.74
C LEU A 199 -0.77 28.80 -3.33
N MET A 200 -1.93 28.93 -2.66
CA MET A 200 -2.47 30.19 -2.15
C MET A 200 -2.07 30.50 -0.70
N ALA A 201 -1.46 29.56 0.02
CA ALA A 201 -0.93 29.80 1.34
C ALA A 201 0.19 30.87 1.26
N PRO A 202 0.19 31.91 2.13
CA PRO A 202 1.24 32.91 2.11
C PRO A 202 2.58 32.23 2.36
N VAL A 203 3.48 32.36 1.38
CA VAL A 203 4.87 31.95 1.49
C VAL A 203 5.51 32.83 2.57
N SER A 204 5.47 32.40 3.84
CA SER A 204 6.32 32.96 4.89
C SER A 204 7.74 32.45 4.67
N SER A 205 8.39 32.92 3.59
CA SER A 205 9.79 32.65 3.33
C SER A 205 10.64 33.59 4.17
N THR A 206 11.02 33.14 5.36
CA THR A 206 12.38 33.40 5.83
C THR A 206 13.20 32.18 5.43
N PRO A 207 13.83 32.15 4.24
CA PRO A 207 14.82 31.14 3.98
C PRO A 207 16.04 31.50 4.84
N THR A 208 16.25 30.79 5.94
CA THR A 208 17.53 30.82 6.63
C THR A 208 18.54 30.16 5.70
N VAL A 209 19.15 30.94 4.81
CA VAL A 209 20.27 30.52 3.98
C VAL A 209 21.46 30.35 4.91
N LEU A 210 21.61 29.13 5.41
CA LEU A 210 22.78 28.72 6.17
C LEU A 210 23.93 28.59 5.17
N ALA A 211 24.73 29.65 5.08
CA ALA A 211 25.90 29.71 4.21
C ALA A 211 26.94 28.67 4.71
N LEU A 212 26.99 27.51 4.04
CA LEU A 212 28.08 26.55 4.19
C LEU A 212 29.34 27.10 3.52
N ARG A 213 30.18 27.73 4.33
CA ARG A 213 31.54 28.15 3.98
C ARG A 213 32.41 26.91 3.86
N TRP A 214 32.72 26.50 2.64
CA TRP A 214 33.73 25.47 2.39
C TRP A 214 35.11 26.04 2.73
N HIS A 215 35.73 25.54 3.79
CA HIS A 215 37.17 25.67 4.01
C HIS A 215 37.87 24.53 3.28
N ARG A 216 38.80 24.87 2.38
CA ARG A 216 39.89 24.00 1.93
C ARG A 216 41.09 24.22 2.83
#